data_AF-A0A6C0J3D2-F1
#
_entry.id   AF-A0A6C0J3D2-F1
#
_cell.length_a   1.000
_cell.length_b   1.000
_cell.length_c   1.000
_cell.angle_alpha   90.00
_cell.angle_beta   90.00
_cell.angle_gamma   90.00
#
_symmetry.space_group_name_H-M   'P 1'
#
loop_
_entity.id
_entity.type
_entity.pdbx_description
1 polymer ?
#
loop_
_entity_poly.entity_id
_entity_poly.type
_entity_poly.pdbx_seq_one_letter_code
_entity_poly.pdbx_strand_id
1 'polypeptide(L)'
;MYCKVSILFAYIAVTYMTASLFYLSYSKIAKIGTPFKDKLEEYKDLNIIYKKSAEKRRMIFCISLLVAIMIVVIIQPFSLIDNDTNKLIKEIQEIFVENF
;
A
#
# COMPACT_ATOMS: atom_id res chain seq x y z
N MET A 1 -23.87 11.88 -6.83
CA MET A 1 -23.20 10.68 -7.35
C MET A 1 -22.37 10.10 -6.22
N TYR A 2 -22.88 9.09 -5.50
CA TYR A 2 -22.22 8.48 -4.35
C TYR A 2 -21.49 7.21 -4.81
N CYS A 3 -20.18 7.29 -5.01
CA CYS A 3 -19.38 6.09 -5.26
C CYS A 3 -19.03 5.46 -3.90
N LYS A 4 -19.73 4.37 -3.55
CA LYS A 4 -19.35 3.53 -2.40
C LYS A 4 -18.14 2.70 -2.80
N VAL A 5 -16.94 3.20 -2.54
CA VAL A 5 -15.72 2.39 -2.62
C VAL A 5 -15.79 1.35 -1.49
N SER A 6 -15.55 0.08 -1.82
CA SER A 6 -15.47 -0.96 -0.78
C SER A 6 -14.39 -0.60 0.22
N ILE A 7 -14.70 -0.72 1.52
CA ILE A 7 -13.77 -0.45 2.62
C ILE A 7 -12.46 -1.23 2.43
N LEU A 8 -12.54 -2.46 1.90
CA LEU A 8 -11.37 -3.28 1.56
C LEU A 8 -10.44 -2.58 0.54
N PHE A 9 -11.00 -2.00 -0.52
CA PHE A 9 -10.20 -1.26 -1.52
C PHE A 9 -9.60 0.01 -0.92
N ALA A 10 -10.31 0.69 -0.02
CA ALA A 10 -9.78 1.85 0.68
C ALA A 10 -8.58 1.48 1.57
N TYR A 11 -8.65 0.37 2.30
CA TYR A 11 -7.53 -0.17 3.08
C TYR A 11 -6.33 -0.50 2.19
N ILE A 12 -6.54 -1.22 1.09
CA ILE A 12 -5.46 -1.57 0.15
C ILE A 12 -4.81 -0.31 -0.43
N ALA A 13 -5.61 0.68 -0.84
CA ALA A 13 -5.11 1.93 -1.41
C ALA A 13 -4.27 2.72 -0.40
N VAL A 14 -4.77 2.90 0.83
CA VAL A 14 -4.02 3.60 1.88
C VAL A 14 -2.72 2.89 2.21
N THR A 15 -2.75 1.56 2.40
CA THR A 15 -1.53 0.78 2.64
C THR A 15 -0.52 0.96 1.51
N TYR A 16 -0.95 0.89 0.25
CA TYR A 16 -0.07 1.06 -0.90
C TYR A 16 0.53 2.47 -0.98
N MET A 17 -0.28 3.51 -0.74
CA MET A 17 0.18 4.90 -0.73
C MET A 17 1.20 5.14 0.39
N THR A 18 0.91 4.66 1.60
CA THR A 18 1.82 4.75 2.74
C THR A 18 3.13 4.01 2.48
N ALA A 19 3.06 2.78 1.96
CA ALA A 19 4.25 2.01 1.59
C ALA A 19 5.11 2.74 0.53
N SER A 20 4.46 3.38 -0.45
CA SER A 20 5.15 4.15 -1.49
C SER A 20 5.86 5.39 -0.94
N LEU A 21 5.26 6.09 0.03
CA LEU A 21 5.89 7.22 0.72
C LEU A 21 7.12 6.79 1.52
N PHE A 22 7.02 5.68 2.26
CA PHE A 22 8.18 5.10 2.96
C PHE A 22 9.27 4.68 2.00
N TYR A 23 8.91 3.98 0.92
CA TYR A 23 9.86 3.56 -0.10
C TYR A 23 10.59 4.75 -0.73
N LEU A 24 9.89 5.81 -1.13
CA LEU A 24 10.49 7.01 -1.71
C LEU A 24 11.43 7.71 -0.72
N SER A 25 11.01 7.85 0.55
CA SER A 25 11.82 8.46 1.59
C SER A 25 13.12 7.67 1.81
N TYR A 26 12.99 6.34 1.98
CA TYR A 26 14.12 5.48 2.28
C TYR A 26 15.07 5.28 1.09
N SER A 27 14.53 5.14 -0.13
CA SER A 27 15.36 5.02 -1.34
C SER A 27 16.18 6.28 -1.61
N LYS A 28 15.63 7.46 -1.31
CA LYS A 28 16.34 8.74 -1.40
C LYS A 28 17.44 8.86 -0.35
N ILE A 29 17.15 8.51 0.91
CA ILE A 29 18.13 8.53 2.01
C ILE A 29 19.28 7.54 1.75
N ALA A 30 18.96 6.34 1.28
CA ALA A 30 19.94 5.30 0.97
C ALA A 30 20.76 5.56 -0.31
N LYS A 31 20.50 6.67 -1.03
CA LYS A 31 21.16 7.06 -2.30
C LYS A 31 21.20 5.91 -3.32
N ILE A 32 20.12 5.13 -3.41
CA ILE A 32 20.05 4.00 -4.34
C ILE A 32 19.67 4.52 -5.72
N GLY A 33 20.69 4.78 -6.54
CA GLY A 33 20.52 5.14 -7.94
C GLY A 33 20.20 3.94 -8.82
N THR A 34 19.74 4.22 -10.04
CA THR A 34 19.73 3.24 -11.13
C THR A 34 20.66 3.72 -12.24
N PRO A 35 21.58 2.90 -12.73
CA PRO A 35 22.26 3.22 -13.98
C PRO A 35 21.23 3.25 -15.13
N PHE A 36 21.40 4.19 -16.06
CA PHE A 36 20.58 4.27 -17.27
C PHE A 36 20.76 3.01 -18.11
N LYS A 37 19.66 2.49 -18.65
CA LYS A 37 19.64 1.23 -19.41
C LYS A 37 20.59 1.27 -20.61
N ASP A 38 20.73 2.43 -21.22
CA ASP A 38 21.56 2.68 -22.40
C ASP A 38 23.06 2.47 -22.12
N LYS A 39 23.47 2.65 -20.86
CA LYS A 39 24.85 2.42 -20.39
C LYS A 39 25.12 0.98 -19.92
N LEU A 40 24.09 0.15 -19.77
CA LEU A 40 24.24 -1.25 -19.36
C LEU A 40 24.80 -2.15 -20.48
N GLU A 41 24.54 -1.82 -21.74
CA GLU A 41 25.03 -2.59 -22.90
C GLU A 41 26.51 -2.31 -23.18
N GLU A 42 26.96 -1.10 -22.87
CA GLU A 42 28.35 -0.63 -23.06
C GLU A 42 29.30 -1.18 -21.97
N TYR A 43 28.81 -1.39 -20.74
CA TYR A 43 29.62 -1.86 -19.61
C TYR A 43 29.00 -3.09 -18.94
N LYS A 44 29.56 -4.28 -19.19
CA LYS A 44 29.07 -5.55 -18.60
C LYS A 44 29.04 -5.54 -17.06
N ASP A 45 29.97 -4.84 -16.42
CA ASP A 45 30.02 -4.73 -14.95
C ASP A 45 28.86 -3.89 -14.38
N LEU A 46 28.31 -2.94 -15.15
CA LEU A 46 27.13 -2.17 -14.74
C LEU A 46 25.88 -3.06 -14.60
N ASN A 47 25.81 -4.18 -15.32
CA ASN A 47 24.71 -5.13 -15.22
C ASN A 47 24.67 -5.79 -13.83
N ILE A 48 25.84 -6.06 -13.24
CA ILE A 48 25.95 -6.61 -11.88
C ILE A 48 25.45 -5.57 -10.86
N ILE A 49 25.83 -4.31 -11.02
CA ILE A 49 25.42 -3.20 -10.15
C ILE A 49 23.92 -2.94 -10.27
N TYR A 50 23.37 -3.02 -11.48
CA TYR A 50 21.94 -2.87 -11.74
C TYR A 50 21.12 -3.95 -11.03
N LYS A 51 21.49 -5.23 -11.18
CA LYS A 51 20.80 -6.35 -10.50
C LYS A 51 20.83 -6.18 -8.98
N LYS A 52 22.00 -5.86 -8.42
CA LYS A 52 22.16 -5.64 -6.98
C LYS A 52 21.33 -4.45 -6.47
N SER A 53 21.20 -3.40 -7.28
CA SER A 53 20.37 -2.24 -6.95
C SER A 53 18.87 -2.55 -7.05
N ALA A 54 18.46 -3.36 -8.03
CA ALA A 54 17.09 -3.83 -8.16
C ALA A 54 16.65 -4.70 -6.97
N GLU A 55 17.51 -5.63 -6.53
CA GLU A 55 17.27 -6.44 -5.33
C GLU A 55 17.11 -5.58 -4.08
N LYS A 56 18.00 -4.60 -3.87
CA LYS A 56 17.92 -3.67 -2.74
C LYS A 56 16.60 -2.88 -2.74
N ARG A 57 16.15 -2.38 -3.89
CA ARG A 57 14.87 -1.66 -3.99
C ARG A 57 13.68 -2.55 -3.69
N ARG A 58 13.69 -3.79 -4.18
CA ARG A 58 12.66 -4.78 -3.87
C ARG A 58 12.60 -5.03 -2.36
N MET A 59 13.74 -5.22 -1.71
CA MET A 59 13.81 -5.41 -0.27
C MET A 59 13.27 -4.20 0.50
N ILE A 60 13.66 -2.98 0.14
CA ILE A 60 13.17 -1.75 0.78
C ILE A 60 11.67 -1.60 0.59
N PHE A 61 11.14 -1.89 -0.60
CA PHE A 61 9.71 -1.84 -0.85
C PHE A 61 8.95 -2.86 0.01
N CYS A 62 9.44 -4.10 0.11
CA CYS A 62 8.84 -5.11 0.98
C CYS A 62 8.83 -4.68 2.46
N ILE A 63 9.94 -4.11 2.96
CA ILE A 63 10.01 -3.60 4.34
C ILE A 63 9.03 -2.43 4.52
N SER A 64 8.99 -1.51 3.57
CA SER A 64 8.08 -0.35 3.60
C SER A 64 6.62 -0.79 3.58
N LEU A 65 6.29 -1.87 2.85
CA LEU A 65 4.96 -2.46 2.81
C LEU A 65 4.58 -3.08 4.17
N LEU A 66 5.48 -3.84 4.80
CA LEU A 66 5.25 -4.40 6.13
C LEU A 66 5.01 -3.31 7.18
N VAL A 67 5.84 -2.26 7.17
CA VAL A 67 5.67 -1.10 8.07
C VAL A 67 4.34 -0.40 7.82
N ALA A 68 3.96 -0.19 6.56
CA ALA A 68 2.68 0.42 6.20
C ALA A 68 1.48 -0.42 6.68
N ILE A 69 1.53 -1.74 6.52
CA ILE A 69 0.49 -2.65 7.03
C ILE A 69 0.37 -2.51 8.56
N MET A 70 1.49 -2.55 9.30
CA MET A 70 1.45 -2.40 10.76
C MET A 70 0.84 -1.06 11.19
N ILE A 71 1.22 0.04 10.54
CA ILE A 71 0.66 1.37 10.83
C ILE A 71 -0.85 1.40 10.58
N VAL A 72 -1.30 0.88 9.45
CA VAL A 72 -2.73 0.87 9.09
C VAL A 72 -3.53 0.00 10.05
N VAL A 73 -2.98 -1.12 10.52
CA VAL A 73 -3.63 -1.99 11.53
C VAL A 73 -3.72 -1.33 12.91
N ILE A 74 -2.72 -0.51 13.29
CA ILE A 74 -2.74 0.22 14.58
C ILE A 74 -3.70 1.40 14.53
N ILE A 75 -3.67 2.18 13.44
CA ILE A 75 -4.49 3.39 13.31
C ILE A 75 -5.96 3.04 13.01
N GLN A 76 -6.21 1.95 12.27
CA GLN A 76 -7.52 1.55 11.78
C GLN A 76 -8.32 2.74 11.23
N PRO A 77 -7.81 3.41 10.17
CA PRO A 77 -8.31 4.71 9.72
C PRO A 77 -9.80 4.71 9.31
N PHE A 78 -10.38 3.52 9.06
CA PHE A 78 -11.76 3.37 8.63
C PHE A 78 -12.65 2.65 9.64
N SER A 79 -12.20 2.45 10.88
CA SER A 79 -12.96 1.76 11.95
C SER A 79 -14.33 2.41 12.24
N LEU A 80 -14.42 3.73 12.18
CA LEU A 80 -15.67 4.47 12.38
C LEU A 80 -16.67 4.25 11.23
N ILE A 81 -16.17 4.14 9.99
CA ILE A 81 -17.00 3.93 8.79
C ILE A 81 -17.57 2.50 8.77
N ASP A 82 -16.78 1.53 9.25
CA ASP A 82 -17.19 0.14 9.34
C ASP A 82 -18.31 -0.05 10.39
N ASN A 83 -18.22 0.61 11.54
CA ASN A 83 -19.27 0.59 12.56
C ASN A 83 -20.61 1.13 12.06
N ASP A 84 -20.59 2.25 11.32
CA ASP A 84 -21.81 2.87 10.78
C ASP A 84 -22.47 1.99 9.71
N THR A 85 -21.65 1.32 8.88
CA THR A 85 -22.14 0.40 7.85
C THR A 85 -22.78 -0.84 8.48
N ASN A 86 -22.16 -1.42 9.52
CA ASN A 86 -22.71 -2.58 10.23
C ASN A 86 -23.99 -2.25 11.00
N LYS A 87 -24.10 -1.04 11.54
CA LYS A 87 -25.32 -0.55 12.20
C LYS A 87 -26.49 -0.44 11.22
N LEU A 88 -26.27 0.18 10.06
CA LEU A 88 -27.27 0.29 9.00
C LEU A 88 -27.75 -1.08 8.48
N ILE A 89 -26.84 -2.04 8.33
CA ILE A 89 -27.19 -3.41 7.91
C ILE A 89 -28.08 -4.08 8.95
N LYS A 90 -27.79 -3.92 10.25
CA LYS A 90 -28.64 -4.42 11.33
C LYS A 90 -30.03 -3.79 11.32
N GLU A 91 -30.11 -2.47 11.20
CA GLU A 91 -31.41 -1.75 11.15
C GLU A 91 -32.26 -2.23 9.95
N ILE A 92 -31.64 -2.45 8.78
CA ILE A 92 -32.35 -2.97 7.59
C ILE A 92 -32.81 -4.41 7.81
N GLN A 93 -32.00 -5.26 8.48
CA GLN A 93 -32.40 -6.63 8.80
C GLN A 93 -33.56 -6.67 9.79
N GLU A 94 -33.56 -5.83 10.82
CA GLU A 94 -34.66 -5.72 11.79
C GLU A 94 -35.96 -5.27 11.12
N ILE A 95 -35.91 -4.25 10.26
CA ILE A 95 -37.07 -3.79 9.49
C ILE A 95 -37.61 -4.89 8.57
N PHE A 96 -36.73 -5.69 7.96
CA PHE A 96 -37.16 -6.77 7.08
C PHE A 96 -37.79 -7.93 7.86
N VAL A 97 -37.31 -8.20 9.08
CA VAL A 97 -37.88 -9.23 9.98
C VAL A 97 -39.20 -8.79 10.60
N GLU A 98 -39.43 -7.50 10.85
CA GLU A 98 -40.73 -7.02 11.37
C GLU A 98 -41.85 -6.98 10.32
N ASN A 99 -41.50 -6.93 9.03
CA ASN A 99 -42.47 -6.82 7.93
C ASN A 99 -42.83 -8.15 7.25
N PHE A 100 -42.34 -9.29 7.75
CA PHE A 100 -42.59 -10.64 7.21
C PHE A 100 -42.87 -11.65 8.33
#